data_AF-A0A6J8CKA5-F1
#
_entry.id   AF-A0A6J8CKA5-F1
#
_cell.length_a   1.000
_cell.length_b   1.000
_cell.length_c   1.000
_cell.angle_alpha   90.00
_cell.angle_beta   90.00
_cell.angle_gamma   90.00
#
_symmetry.space_group_name_H-M   'P 1'
#
loop_
_entity.id
_entity.type
_entity.pdbx_description
1 polymer ?
#
loop_
_entity_poly.entity_id
_entity_poly.type
_entity_poly.pdbx_seq_one_letter_code
_entity_poly.pdbx_strand_id
1 'polypeptide(L)'
;MFQIRVTLHRRAYQHRVCDAIEAMVTDAFIAADHKCIIPGKDGHLKKLSECIDDPEAYTNLSDSIFHVILMSVDKDLERFLDFFLKEKSSQIMSEIMSNIPPESKGELLDDDLYVNLVYLDYGSKSKNPMTNVRFYNKRDVTKPVLLDKNQVSLMLPNVFSEQIVRLYCKKNDSESLKIASHCFKKWCQDNNLLLQIKVPEEELVKKE
;
A
#
# COMPACT_ATOMS: atom_id res chain seq x y z
N MET A 1 -2.53 22.17 7.24
CA MET A 1 -1.41 21.44 6.61
C MET A 1 -1.55 19.92 6.76
N PHE A 2 -1.45 19.35 7.97
CA PHE A 2 -1.48 17.88 8.16
C PHE A 2 -2.77 17.20 7.69
N GLN A 3 -3.94 17.83 7.87
CA GLN A 3 -5.21 17.32 7.34
C GLN A 3 -5.22 17.22 5.81
N ILE A 4 -4.58 18.17 5.11
CA ILE A 4 -4.44 18.14 3.65
C ILE A 4 -3.53 16.98 3.24
N ARG A 5 -2.40 16.77 3.93
CA ARG A 5 -1.52 15.61 3.71
C ARG A 5 -2.31 14.30 3.77
N VAL A 6 -3.05 14.07 4.86
CA VAL A 6 -3.86 12.85 5.02
C VAL A 6 -4.91 12.73 3.93
N THR A 7 -5.54 13.84 3.53
CA THR A 7 -6.51 13.84 2.44
C THR A 7 -5.89 13.43 1.11
N LEU A 8 -4.70 13.94 0.78
CA LEU A 8 -3.97 13.58 -0.44
C LEU A 8 -3.53 12.11 -0.42
N HIS A 9 -2.97 11.62 0.69
CA HIS A 9 -2.63 10.21 0.81
C HIS A 9 -3.85 9.31 0.65
N ARG A 10 -4.97 9.62 1.32
CA ARG A 10 -6.19 8.80 1.24
C ARG A 10 -6.82 8.80 -0.16
N ARG A 11 -6.77 9.92 -0.89
CA ARG A 11 -7.46 10.08 -2.17
C ARG A 11 -6.61 9.74 -3.39
N ALA A 12 -5.31 9.96 -3.33
CA ALA A 12 -4.42 9.82 -4.48
C ALA A 12 -3.27 8.84 -4.20
N TYR A 13 -2.35 9.17 -3.29
CA TYR A 13 -1.10 8.40 -3.15
C TYR A 13 -1.29 6.97 -2.68
N GLN A 14 -2.28 6.74 -1.82
CA GLN A 14 -2.67 5.40 -1.37
C GLN A 14 -4.08 5.10 -1.88
N HIS A 15 -4.39 5.48 -3.11
CA HIS A 15 -5.65 5.11 -3.74
C HIS A 15 -5.66 3.60 -4.02
N ARG A 16 -6.77 2.92 -3.73
CA ARG A 16 -6.85 1.44 -3.82
C ARG A 16 -6.37 0.86 -5.17
N VAL A 17 -6.62 1.57 -6.28
CA VAL A 17 -6.20 1.13 -7.61
C VAL A 17 -4.72 1.41 -7.84
N CYS A 18 -4.20 2.52 -7.33
CA CYS A 18 -2.76 2.82 -7.38
C CYS A 18 -1.97 1.75 -6.63
N ASP A 19 -2.37 1.44 -5.39
CA ASP A 19 -1.75 0.36 -4.60
C ASP A 19 -1.80 -1.01 -5.31
N ALA A 20 -2.89 -1.31 -6.02
CA ALA A 20 -3.01 -2.55 -6.79
C ALA A 20 -2.02 -2.58 -7.95
N ILE A 21 -1.92 -1.48 -8.70
CA ILE A 21 -0.97 -1.33 -9.81
C ILE A 21 0.47 -1.37 -9.29
N GLU A 22 0.78 -0.71 -8.18
CA GLU A 22 2.10 -0.75 -7.54
C GLU A 22 2.49 -2.18 -7.16
N ALA A 23 1.56 -2.98 -6.62
CA ALA A 23 1.81 -4.38 -6.34
C ALA A 23 2.07 -5.19 -7.63
N MET A 24 1.30 -4.97 -8.69
CA MET A 24 1.50 -5.62 -9.98
C MET A 24 2.84 -5.27 -10.63
N VAL A 25 3.23 -3.99 -10.55
CA VAL A 25 4.52 -3.49 -11.05
C VAL A 25 5.67 -4.08 -10.24
N THR A 26 5.52 -4.14 -8.92
CA THR A 26 6.51 -4.75 -8.02
C THR A 26 6.73 -6.21 -8.41
N ASP A 27 5.65 -6.98 -8.59
CA ASP A 27 5.72 -8.36 -9.06
C ASP A 27 6.44 -8.49 -10.42
N ALA A 28 6.21 -7.54 -11.33
CA ALA A 28 6.88 -7.51 -12.62
C ALA A 28 8.39 -7.22 -12.49
N PHE A 29 8.77 -6.27 -11.63
CA PHE A 29 10.16 -5.91 -11.37
C PHE A 29 10.94 -7.07 -10.76
N ILE A 30 10.35 -7.75 -9.78
CA ILE A 30 10.95 -8.91 -9.15
C ILE A 30 11.22 -10.01 -10.18
N ALA A 31 10.21 -10.35 -10.98
CA ALA A 31 10.35 -11.40 -11.96
C ALA A 31 11.34 -11.04 -13.08
N ALA A 32 11.49 -9.75 -13.39
CA ALA A 32 12.42 -9.24 -14.38
C ALA A 32 13.83 -8.96 -13.83
N ASP A 33 14.06 -9.08 -12.52
CA ASP A 33 15.30 -8.65 -11.85
C ASP A 33 16.56 -9.26 -12.48
N HIS A 34 16.52 -10.56 -12.78
CA HIS A 34 17.62 -11.29 -13.38
C HIS A 34 17.85 -10.96 -14.87
N LYS A 35 16.85 -10.37 -15.55
CA LYS A 35 16.91 -10.02 -16.98
C LYS A 35 17.28 -8.56 -17.20
N CYS A 36 17.01 -7.71 -16.22
CA CYS A 36 17.28 -6.28 -16.28
C CYS A 36 18.75 -6.02 -15.98
N ILE A 37 19.53 -5.81 -17.03
CA ILE A 37 20.96 -5.54 -16.91
C ILE A 37 21.22 -4.05 -17.18
N ILE A 38 21.68 -3.35 -16.15
CA ILE A 38 21.91 -1.90 -16.17
C ILE A 38 23.43 -1.65 -16.07
N PRO A 39 24.00 -0.81 -16.94
CA PRO A 39 25.42 -0.47 -16.88
C PRO A 39 25.69 0.38 -15.64
N GLY A 40 26.60 -0.12 -14.80
CA GLY A 40 27.14 0.56 -13.64
C GLY A 40 28.61 0.93 -13.84
N LYS A 41 29.28 1.15 -12.70
CA LYS A 41 30.64 1.66 -12.67
C LYS A 41 31.61 0.76 -13.42
N ASP A 42 32.54 1.37 -14.16
CA ASP A 42 33.59 0.69 -14.91
C ASP A 42 33.05 -0.33 -15.95
N GLY A 43 31.79 -0.18 -16.36
CA GLY A 43 31.10 -1.09 -17.28
C GLY A 43 30.58 -2.37 -16.63
N HIS A 44 30.60 -2.47 -15.29
CA HIS A 44 30.01 -3.60 -14.58
C HIS A 44 28.48 -3.58 -14.71
N LEU A 45 27.94 -4.72 -15.10
CA LEU A 45 26.52 -4.92 -15.30
C LEU A 45 25.83 -5.24 -13.96
N LYS A 46 24.77 -4.51 -13.63
CA LYS A 46 23.99 -4.65 -12.39
C LYS A 46 22.58 -5.10 -12.67
N LYS A 47 22.04 -5.94 -11.78
CA LYS A 47 20.60 -6.23 -11.74
C LYS A 47 19.82 -5.05 -11.18
N LEU A 48 18.50 -5.08 -11.33
CA LEU A 48 17.60 -4.05 -10.80
C LEU A 48 17.79 -3.88 -9.28
N SER A 49 17.80 -4.98 -8.53
CA SER A 49 17.99 -5.02 -7.07
C SER A 49 19.37 -4.54 -6.61
N GLU A 50 20.39 -4.66 -7.46
CA GLU A 50 21.79 -4.30 -7.15
C GLU A 50 22.12 -2.83 -7.49
N CYS A 51 21.21 -2.13 -8.19
CA CYS A 51 21.45 -0.75 -8.61
C CYS A 51 21.59 0.21 -7.42
N ILE A 52 20.98 -0.08 -6.27
CA ILE A 52 21.09 0.78 -5.08
C ILE A 52 22.52 0.87 -4.54
N ASP A 53 23.35 -0.14 -4.82
CA ASP A 53 24.74 -0.22 -4.35
C ASP A 53 25.74 0.40 -5.34
N ASP A 54 25.28 0.85 -6.51
CA ASP A 54 26.12 1.45 -7.56
C ASP A 54 25.49 2.76 -8.06
N PRO A 55 26.06 3.93 -7.73
CA PRO A 55 25.46 5.22 -8.08
C PRO A 55 25.40 5.48 -9.60
N GLU A 56 26.28 4.88 -10.40
CA GLU A 56 26.24 5.00 -11.86
C GLU A 56 25.09 4.16 -12.42
N ALA A 57 24.94 2.92 -11.94
CA ALA A 57 23.80 2.07 -12.31
C ALA A 57 22.47 2.70 -11.85
N TYR A 58 22.41 3.24 -10.63
CA TYR A 58 21.21 3.90 -10.09
C TYR A 58 20.79 5.11 -10.91
N THR A 59 21.74 5.88 -11.42
CA THR A 59 21.45 7.04 -12.29
C THR A 59 20.86 6.60 -13.64
N ASN A 60 21.27 5.43 -14.12
CA ASN A 60 20.76 4.83 -15.35
C ASN A 60 19.41 4.11 -15.16
N LEU A 61 19.01 3.85 -13.91
CA LEU A 61 17.72 3.26 -13.59
C LEU A 61 16.62 4.33 -13.58
N SER A 62 15.70 4.23 -14.55
CA SER A 62 14.55 5.13 -14.68
C SER A 62 13.30 4.37 -15.14
N ASP A 63 12.18 5.07 -15.30
CA ASP A 63 10.92 4.52 -15.83
C ASP A 63 11.07 3.88 -17.22
N SER A 64 12.18 4.12 -17.94
CA SER A 64 12.51 3.38 -19.17
C SER A 64 12.56 1.86 -18.96
N ILE A 65 12.78 1.39 -17.73
CA ILE A 65 12.79 -0.02 -17.35
C ILE A 65 11.46 -0.71 -17.67
N PHE A 66 10.33 0.01 -17.64
CA PHE A 66 9.04 -0.53 -18.02
C PHE A 66 9.01 -1.00 -19.48
N HIS A 67 9.67 -0.26 -20.38
CA HIS A 67 9.77 -0.65 -21.78
C HIS A 67 10.65 -1.88 -21.95
N VAL A 68 11.75 -1.98 -21.19
CA VAL A 68 12.64 -3.15 -21.20
C VAL A 68 11.86 -4.40 -20.77
N ILE A 69 11.11 -4.31 -19.67
CA ILE A 69 10.30 -5.42 -19.14
C ILE A 69 9.18 -5.81 -20.11
N LEU A 70 8.51 -4.83 -20.73
CA LEU A 70 7.45 -5.08 -21.69
C LEU A 70 7.96 -5.78 -22.96
N MET A 71 9.20 -5.50 -23.37
CA MET A 71 9.83 -6.10 -24.55
C MET A 71 10.49 -7.45 -24.27
N SER A 72 10.84 -7.75 -23.01
CA SER A 72 11.29 -9.08 -22.59
C SER A 72 10.10 -10.03 -22.48
N VAL A 73 9.62 -10.52 -23.62
CA VAL A 73 8.50 -11.47 -23.71
C VAL A 73 8.95 -12.82 -23.17
N ASP A 74 8.73 -13.05 -21.88
CA ASP A 74 8.72 -14.38 -21.29
C ASP A 74 7.54 -14.45 -20.33
N LYS A 75 6.73 -15.50 -20.48
CA LYS A 75 5.51 -15.71 -19.67
C LYS A 75 5.82 -16.25 -18.27
N ASP A 76 7.07 -16.58 -18.00
CA ASP A 76 7.51 -17.11 -16.71
C ASP A 76 7.95 -15.96 -15.81
N LEU A 77 6.95 -15.24 -15.30
CA LEU A 77 7.14 -14.31 -14.20
C LEU A 77 6.84 -15.03 -12.87
N GLU A 78 7.80 -15.81 -12.37
CA GLU A 78 7.76 -16.27 -10.98
C GLU A 78 8.05 -15.09 -10.04
N ARG A 79 7.22 -14.95 -9.00
CA ARG A 79 7.14 -13.75 -8.15
C ARG A 79 7.77 -14.00 -6.80
N PHE A 80 8.67 -13.12 -6.40
CA PHE A 80 9.35 -13.08 -5.11
C PHE A 80 8.88 -11.86 -4.30
N LEU A 81 7.69 -11.93 -3.71
CA LEU A 81 7.22 -10.88 -2.78
C LEU A 81 8.06 -10.93 -1.48
N ASP A 82 9.12 -10.12 -1.46
CA ASP A 82 10.05 -9.94 -0.33
C ASP A 82 9.68 -8.68 0.46
N PHE A 83 9.80 -8.57 1.78
CA PHE A 83 10.04 -9.47 2.93
C PHE A 83 9.64 -8.70 4.22
N PHE A 84 9.63 -7.35 4.15
CA PHE A 84 9.50 -6.48 5.32
C PHE A 84 8.08 -6.19 5.83
N LEU A 85 7.03 -6.41 5.02
CA LEU A 85 5.64 -6.30 5.48
C LEU A 85 4.97 -7.67 5.71
N LYS A 86 5.71 -8.76 5.46
CA LYS A 86 5.19 -10.12 5.30
C LYS A 86 4.62 -10.70 6.58
N GLU A 87 5.22 -10.47 7.76
CA GLU A 87 4.75 -11.17 8.96
C GLU A 87 3.29 -10.83 9.31
N LYS A 88 2.96 -9.54 9.37
CA LYS A 88 1.58 -9.10 9.69
C LYS A 88 0.61 -9.34 8.54
N SER A 89 1.03 -9.14 7.28
CA SER A 89 0.15 -9.37 6.13
C SER A 89 -0.10 -10.87 5.90
N SER A 90 0.90 -11.74 6.10
CA SER A 90 0.77 -13.19 6.03
C SER A 90 -0.05 -13.76 7.17
N GLN A 91 0.08 -13.22 8.38
CA GLN A 91 -0.82 -13.61 9.47
C GLN A 91 -2.27 -13.29 9.13
N ILE A 92 -2.54 -12.05 8.69
CA ILE A 92 -3.89 -11.63 8.28
C ILE A 92 -4.39 -12.48 7.10
N MET A 93 -3.52 -12.78 6.13
CA MET A 93 -3.87 -13.65 5.01
C MET A 93 -4.28 -15.03 5.49
N SER A 94 -3.49 -15.64 6.39
CA SER A 94 -3.79 -16.97 6.94
C SER A 94 -5.13 -16.99 7.69
N GLU A 95 -5.40 -15.95 8.50
CA GLU A 95 -6.67 -15.79 9.19
C GLU A 95 -7.85 -15.64 8.21
N ILE A 96 -7.69 -14.86 7.13
CA ILE A 96 -8.70 -14.74 6.07
C ILE A 96 -8.92 -16.09 5.37
N MET A 97 -7.85 -16.79 5.00
CA MET A 97 -7.92 -18.08 4.31
C MET A 97 -8.54 -19.18 5.19
N SER A 98 -8.37 -19.10 6.52
CA SER A 98 -9.03 -20.01 7.47
C SER A 98 -10.56 -19.90 7.47
N ASN A 99 -11.10 -18.80 6.92
CA ASN A 99 -12.53 -18.55 6.81
C ASN A 99 -13.16 -19.07 5.50
N ILE A 100 -12.39 -19.73 4.63
CA ILE A 100 -12.93 -20.33 3.40
C ILE A 100 -13.96 -21.42 3.76
N PRO A 101 -15.19 -21.35 3.20
CA PRO A 101 -16.19 -22.38 3.40
C PRO A 101 -15.70 -23.76 2.94
N PRO A 102 -15.99 -24.86 3.66
CA PRO A 102 -15.54 -26.20 3.29
C PRO A 102 -15.92 -26.61 1.86
N GLU A 103 -17.09 -26.20 1.39
CA GLU A 103 -17.61 -26.44 0.05
C GLU A 103 -16.82 -25.75 -1.07
N SER A 104 -16.12 -24.66 -0.77
CA SER A 104 -15.33 -23.85 -1.72
C SER A 104 -13.82 -24.09 -1.57
N LYS A 105 -13.43 -25.15 -0.85
CA LYS A 105 -12.02 -25.43 -0.56
C LYS A 105 -11.28 -25.81 -1.85
N GLY A 106 -10.23 -25.05 -2.18
CA GLY A 106 -9.44 -25.22 -3.40
C GLY A 106 -9.84 -24.27 -4.54
N GLU A 107 -10.92 -23.51 -4.40
CA GLU A 107 -11.29 -22.48 -5.40
C GLU A 107 -10.42 -21.22 -5.29
N LEU A 108 -9.93 -20.90 -4.09
CA LEU A 108 -8.96 -19.85 -3.80
C LEU A 108 -7.71 -20.44 -3.16
N LEU A 109 -6.55 -20.04 -3.69
CA LEU A 109 -5.23 -20.30 -3.13
C LEU A 109 -4.68 -19.01 -2.49
N ASP A 110 -3.71 -19.14 -1.58
CA ASP A 110 -3.07 -18.00 -0.93
C ASP A 110 -2.51 -17.01 -1.97
N ASP A 111 -1.95 -17.53 -3.06
CA ASP A 111 -1.38 -16.75 -4.16
C ASP A 111 -2.42 -15.98 -4.97
N ASP A 112 -3.70 -16.35 -4.90
CA ASP A 112 -4.80 -15.64 -5.57
C ASP A 112 -5.18 -14.34 -4.86
N LEU A 113 -4.73 -14.17 -3.61
CA LEU A 113 -5.06 -13.01 -2.80
C LEU A 113 -3.82 -12.15 -2.52
N TYR A 114 -4.07 -10.89 -2.23
CA TYR A 114 -3.05 -9.96 -1.78
C TYR A 114 -3.61 -9.04 -0.68
N VAL A 115 -2.94 -9.02 0.48
CA VAL A 115 -3.31 -8.17 1.61
C VAL A 115 -2.33 -7.00 1.69
N ASN A 116 -2.86 -5.79 1.60
CA ASN A 116 -2.09 -4.56 1.78
C ASN A 116 -2.49 -3.86 3.09
N LEU A 117 -1.49 -3.42 3.84
CA LEU A 117 -1.63 -2.68 5.10
C LEU A 117 -1.21 -1.23 4.90
N VAL A 118 -2.19 -0.34 4.84
CA VAL A 118 -1.98 1.08 4.62
C VAL A 118 -2.01 1.82 5.95
N TYR A 119 -0.95 2.57 6.24
CA TYR A 119 -0.84 3.42 7.42
C TYR A 119 -0.96 4.89 7.01
N LEU A 120 -1.91 5.58 7.63
CA LEU A 120 -2.18 7.00 7.41
C LEU A 120 -1.98 7.74 8.71
N ASP A 121 -1.15 8.78 8.72
CA ASP A 121 -0.89 9.55 9.92
C ASP A 121 -0.61 11.03 9.63
N TYR A 122 -0.42 11.80 10.71
CA TYR A 122 -0.06 13.21 10.63
C TYR A 122 1.47 13.42 10.51
N GLY A 123 2.23 12.41 10.07
CA GLY A 123 3.68 12.45 9.92
C GLY A 123 4.47 12.20 11.21
N SER A 124 3.79 11.80 12.29
CA SER A 124 4.40 11.52 13.59
C SER A 124 3.80 10.27 14.25
N LYS A 125 3.47 9.25 13.46
CA LYS A 125 2.76 8.05 13.91
C LYS A 125 1.47 8.47 14.65
N SER A 126 1.24 7.93 15.85
CA SER A 126 0.06 8.25 16.66
C SER A 126 0.11 9.61 17.39
N LYS A 127 1.21 10.37 17.27
CA LYS A 127 1.40 11.63 18.00
C LYS A 127 0.85 12.83 17.21
N ASN A 128 0.36 13.82 17.94
CA ASN A 128 0.00 15.12 17.36
C ASN A 128 1.29 15.89 16.98
N PRO A 129 1.59 16.14 15.70
CA PRO A 129 2.80 16.85 15.33
C PRO A 129 2.84 18.31 15.84
N MET A 130 1.68 18.91 16.16
CA MET A 130 1.60 20.28 16.65
C MET A 130 2.28 20.46 18.02
N THR A 131 2.46 19.39 18.81
CA THR A 131 3.18 19.48 20.09
C THR A 131 4.67 19.79 19.91
N ASN A 132 5.20 19.56 18.72
CA ASN A 132 6.60 19.82 18.39
C ASN A 132 6.78 21.18 17.70
N VAL A 133 5.71 21.95 17.49
CA VAL A 133 5.74 23.25 16.85
C VAL A 133 5.76 24.34 17.92
N ARG A 134 6.69 25.29 17.79
CA ARG A 134 6.73 26.51 18.62
C ARG A 134 6.13 27.68 17.87
N PHE A 135 5.36 28.49 18.57
CA PHE A 135 4.75 29.71 18.06
C PHE A 135 5.34 30.92 18.78
N TYR A 136 5.08 32.11 18.26
CA TYR A 136 5.42 33.37 18.91
C TYR A 136 4.21 34.30 18.89
N ASN A 137 4.21 35.30 19.77
CA ASN A 137 3.17 36.31 19.79
C ASN A 137 3.64 37.55 19.00
N LYS A 138 2.76 38.21 18.24
CA LYS A 138 3.11 39.45 17.53
C LYS A 138 3.68 40.53 18.48
N ARG A 139 3.24 40.55 19.74
CA ARG A 139 3.70 41.51 20.76
C ARG A 139 5.08 41.17 21.34
N ASP A 140 5.46 39.90 21.31
CA ASP A 140 6.77 39.42 21.77
C ASP A 140 7.19 38.24 20.91
N VAL A 141 8.00 38.56 19.89
CA VAL A 141 8.48 37.60 18.89
C VAL A 141 9.66 36.76 19.39
N THR A 142 10.24 37.12 20.55
CA THR A 142 11.45 36.47 21.09
C THR A 142 11.13 35.29 22.00
N LYS A 143 9.93 35.26 22.57
CA LYS A 143 9.50 34.21 23.49
C LYS A 143 8.73 33.10 22.76
N PRO A 144 9.27 31.88 22.66
CA PRO A 144 8.54 30.76 22.08
C PRO A 144 7.44 30.29 23.03
N VAL A 145 6.28 29.96 22.47
CA VAL A 145 5.15 29.37 23.19
C VAL A 145 4.72 28.07 22.53
N LEU A 146 4.13 27.20 23.34
CA LEU A 146 3.41 26.01 22.89
C LEU A 146 1.91 26.34 22.87
N LEU A 147 1.19 25.78 21.90
CA LEU A 147 -0.26 25.83 21.86
C LEU A 147 -0.81 24.48 22.29
N ASP A 148 -1.61 24.49 23.35
CA ASP A 148 -2.37 23.30 23.73
C ASP A 148 -3.54 23.09 22.76
N LYS A 149 -3.92 21.83 22.53
CA LYS A 149 -5.03 21.49 21.63
C LYS A 149 -6.32 22.22 22.02
N ASN A 150 -6.59 22.33 23.33
CA ASN A 150 -7.81 22.93 23.85
C ASN A 150 -7.85 24.45 23.62
N GLN A 151 -6.70 25.09 23.39
CA GLN A 151 -6.59 26.51 23.06
C GLN A 151 -6.86 26.80 21.58
N VAL A 152 -6.88 25.77 20.72
CA VAL A 152 -7.03 25.94 19.27
C VAL A 152 -8.47 25.71 18.84
N SER A 153 -9.00 24.50 19.02
CA SER A 153 -10.37 24.15 18.64
C SER A 153 -10.76 22.75 19.13
N LEU A 154 -12.03 22.60 19.56
CA LEU A 154 -12.63 21.31 19.90
C LEU A 154 -12.90 20.42 18.67
N MET A 155 -12.89 20.99 17.46
CA MET A 155 -13.12 20.25 16.21
C MET A 155 -11.86 19.52 15.69
N LEU A 156 -10.75 19.58 16.42
CA LEU A 156 -9.51 18.92 16.05
C LEU A 156 -9.55 17.41 16.34
N PRO A 157 -8.93 16.56 15.49
CA PRO A 157 -8.89 15.12 15.69
C PRO A 157 -8.30 14.71 17.05
N ASN A 158 -8.91 13.71 17.70
CA ASN A 158 -8.35 13.07 18.91
C ASN A 158 -7.34 11.97 18.58
N VAL A 159 -7.41 11.43 17.36
CA VAL A 159 -6.56 10.36 16.85
C VAL A 159 -5.81 10.89 15.63
N PHE A 160 -4.50 10.63 15.57
CA PHE A 160 -3.59 11.17 14.55
C PHE A 160 -3.06 10.14 13.57
N SER A 161 -3.47 8.88 13.72
CA SER A 161 -3.11 7.77 12.85
C SER A 161 -4.27 6.80 12.69
N GLU A 162 -4.38 6.21 11.50
CA GLU A 162 -5.31 5.13 11.19
C GLU A 162 -4.58 4.05 10.38
N GLN A 163 -5.06 2.82 10.49
CA GLN A 163 -4.60 1.70 9.67
C GLN A 163 -5.78 1.20 8.82
N ILE A 164 -5.53 0.96 7.54
CA ILE A 164 -6.50 0.41 6.60
C ILE A 164 -5.96 -0.92 6.09
N VAL A 165 -6.78 -1.96 6.17
CA VAL A 165 -6.48 -3.28 5.58
C VAL A 165 -7.24 -3.39 4.27
N ARG A 166 -6.54 -3.75 3.19
CA ARG A 166 -7.12 -3.94 1.87
C ARG A 166 -6.85 -5.36 1.41
N LEU A 167 -7.89 -6.05 0.99
CA LEU A 167 -7.80 -7.34 0.33
C LEU A 167 -8.02 -7.13 -1.18
N TYR A 168 -7.11 -7.69 -1.97
CA TYR A 168 -7.20 -7.77 -3.42
C TYR A 168 -7.29 -9.23 -3.81
N CYS A 169 -8.10 -9.51 -4.84
CA CYS A 169 -8.21 -10.81 -5.46
C CYS A 169 -7.65 -10.70 -6.88
N LYS A 170 -6.69 -11.54 -7.23
CA LYS A 170 -6.06 -11.59 -8.55
C LYS A 170 -6.94 -12.30 -9.58
N LYS A 171 -7.82 -13.18 -9.11
CA LYS A 171 -8.86 -13.82 -9.92
C LYS A 171 -10.02 -12.88 -10.18
N ASN A 172 -10.51 -12.88 -11.42
CA ASN A 172 -11.61 -12.04 -11.89
C ASN A 172 -12.94 -12.80 -12.04
N ASP A 173 -12.98 -14.10 -11.73
CA ASP A 173 -14.24 -14.85 -11.75
C ASP A 173 -15.14 -14.49 -10.57
N SER A 174 -16.45 -14.53 -10.82
CA SER A 174 -17.46 -14.10 -9.85
C SER A 174 -17.43 -14.93 -8.56
N GLU A 175 -17.06 -16.20 -8.64
CA GLU A 175 -17.10 -17.11 -7.49
C GLU A 175 -15.95 -16.85 -6.53
N SER A 176 -14.72 -16.77 -7.04
CA SER A 176 -13.53 -16.39 -6.27
C SER A 176 -13.72 -15.03 -5.59
N LEU A 177 -14.31 -14.04 -6.28
CA LEU A 177 -14.60 -12.73 -5.69
C LEU A 177 -15.63 -12.80 -4.55
N LYS A 178 -16.67 -13.63 -4.68
CA LYS A 178 -17.65 -13.82 -3.60
C LYS A 178 -17.01 -14.49 -2.39
N ILE A 179 -16.21 -15.53 -2.60
CA ILE A 179 -15.54 -16.26 -1.51
C ILE A 179 -14.55 -15.33 -0.80
N ALA A 180 -13.69 -14.62 -1.54
CA ALA A 180 -12.75 -13.66 -0.97
C ALA A 180 -13.47 -12.56 -0.16
N SER A 181 -14.56 -12.02 -0.71
CA SER A 181 -15.40 -11.01 -0.03
C SER A 181 -16.04 -11.56 1.24
N HIS A 182 -16.55 -12.80 1.21
CA HIS A 182 -17.12 -13.47 2.37
C HIS A 182 -16.07 -13.66 3.47
N CYS A 183 -14.92 -14.23 3.14
CA CYS A 183 -13.83 -14.50 4.08
C CYS A 183 -13.32 -13.21 4.73
N PHE A 184 -13.16 -12.14 3.94
CA PHE A 184 -12.74 -10.84 4.44
C PHE A 184 -13.77 -10.20 5.35
N LYS A 185 -15.06 -10.28 5.01
CA LYS A 185 -16.13 -9.76 5.87
C LYS A 185 -16.17 -10.46 7.21
N LYS A 186 -16.06 -11.79 7.20
CA LYS A 186 -16.02 -12.61 8.41
C LYS A 186 -14.81 -12.26 9.27
N TRP A 187 -13.62 -12.21 8.66
CA TRP A 187 -12.40 -11.79 9.36
C TRP A 187 -12.52 -10.40 9.99
N CYS A 188 -13.12 -9.42 9.29
CA CYS A 188 -13.39 -8.10 9.84
C CYS A 188 -14.37 -8.14 11.03
N GLN A 189 -15.41 -8.99 10.98
CA GLN A 189 -16.35 -9.15 12.09
C GLN A 189 -15.67 -9.75 13.32
N ASP A 190 -14.89 -10.82 13.13
CA ASP A 190 -14.17 -11.51 14.20
C ASP A 190 -13.16 -10.57 14.90
N ASN A 191 -12.60 -9.61 14.17
CA ASN A 191 -11.64 -8.62 14.68
C ASN A 191 -12.26 -7.26 15.06
N ASN A 192 -13.59 -7.12 15.04
CA ASN A 192 -14.30 -5.85 15.32
C ASN A 192 -13.81 -4.65 14.46
N LEU A 193 -13.52 -4.90 13.18
CA LEU A 193 -13.04 -3.91 12.23
C LEU A 193 -14.19 -3.28 11.44
N LEU A 194 -14.05 -1.99 11.11
CA LEU A 194 -15.01 -1.28 10.26
C LEU A 194 -14.85 -1.70 8.79
N LEU A 195 -15.88 -2.32 8.23
CA LEU A 195 -15.94 -2.67 6.81
C LEU A 195 -16.34 -1.46 5.95
N GLN A 196 -15.46 -1.08 5.02
CA GLN A 196 -15.79 -0.16 3.93
C GLN A 196 -15.73 -0.91 2.60
N ILE A 197 -16.88 -1.37 2.13
CA ILE A 197 -16.98 -2.01 0.81
C ILE A 197 -17.13 -0.90 -0.23
N LYS A 198 -16.15 -0.77 -1.12
CA LYS A 198 -16.30 0.02 -2.34
C LYS A 198 -16.39 -0.95 -3.52
N VAL A 199 -17.57 -1.06 -4.10
CA VAL A 199 -17.77 -1.81 -5.36
C VAL A 199 -17.02 -1.08 -6.49
N PRO A 200 -16.48 -1.78 -7.50
CA PRO A 200 -15.99 -1.14 -8.72
C PRO A 200 -17.09 -0.29 -9.36
N GLU A 201 -16.77 0.92 -9.85
CA GLU A 201 -17.75 1.85 -10.42
C GLU A 201 -18.46 1.31 -11.68
N GLU A 202 -17.96 0.23 -12.28
CA GLU A 202 -18.54 -0.42 -13.47
C GLU A 202 -19.95 -1.01 -13.25
N GLU A 203 -20.37 -1.24 -12.00
CA GLU A 203 -21.75 -1.66 -11.70
C GLU A 203 -22.75 -0.49 -11.62
N LEU A 204 -22.30 0.76 -11.58
CA LEU A 204 -23.18 1.94 -11.53
C LEU A 204 -23.63 2.42 -12.91
N VAL A 205 -22.96 1.99 -13.99
CA VAL A 205 -23.24 2.45 -15.37
C VAL A 205 -24.24 1.54 -16.11
N LYS A 206 -24.66 0.41 -15.53
CA LYS A 206 -25.64 -0.51 -16.15
C LYS A 206 -27.10 -0.31 -15.70
N LYS A 207 -27.43 0.85 -15.13
CA LYS A 207 -28.82 1.22 -14.79
C LYS A 207 -29.17 2.59 -15.38
N GLU A 208 -29.27 2.67 -16.70
CA GLU A 208 -30.13 3.63 -17.41
C GLU A 208 -30.78 2.94 -18.61
#